data_AF-A0A957ZE54-F1
#
_entry.id   AF-A0A957ZE54-F1
#
_cell.length_a   1.000
_cell.length_b   1.000
_cell.length_c   1.000
_cell.angle_alpha   90.00
_cell.angle_beta   90.00
_cell.angle_gamma   90.00
#
_symmetry.space_group_name_H-M   'P 1'
#
loop_
_entity.id
_entity.type
_entity.pdbx_description
1 polymer ?
#
loop_
_entity_poly.entity_id
_entity_poly.type
_entity_poly.pdbx_seq_one_letter_code
_entity_poly.pdbx_strand_id
1 'polypeptide(L)' 'MTQDWVVIYRDDQNGHGQWTVVTARHGPLQGRRIVSGREAECQAYYTNCGCKSYE' A
#
# COMPACT_ATOMS: atom_id res chain seq x y z
N MET A 1 -17.59 -5.63 8.33
CA MET A 1 -16.55 -4.65 7.97
C MET A 1 -15.21 -5.30 8.25
N THR A 2 -14.73 -6.13 7.34
CA THR A 2 -13.48 -6.88 7.51
C THR A 2 -12.32 -5.99 7.11
N GLN A 3 -11.44 -5.69 8.07
CA GLN A 3 -10.13 -5.14 7.76
C GLN A 3 -9.28 -6.29 7.20
N ASP A 4 -9.29 -6.41 5.88
CA ASP A 4 -8.42 -7.33 5.17
C ASP A 4 -7.02 -6.74 5.16
N TRP A 5 -6.12 -7.33 5.94
CA TRP A 5 -4.71 -6.98 5.99
C TRP A 5 -3.91 -8.17 5.47
N VAL A 6 -2.94 -7.89 4.61
CA VAL A 6 -2.09 -8.93 4.02
C VAL A 6 -0.67 -8.68 4.48
N VAL A 7 -0.04 -9.65 5.13
CA VAL A 7 1.39 -9.58 5.45
C VAL A 7 2.17 -10.31 4.39
N ILE A 8 3.11 -9.61 3.79
CA ILE A 8 4.09 -10.16 2.85
C ILE A 8 5.37 -10.35 3.65
N TYR A 9 5.72 -11.61 3.91
CA TYR A 9 7.02 -11.97 4.45
C TYR A 9 8.02 -12.01 3.31
N ARG A 10 9.17 -11.35 3.50
CA ARG A 10 10.30 -11.40 2.58
C ARG A 10 11.50 -11.98 3.27
N ASP A 11 12.10 -12.94 2.60
CA ASP A 11 13.38 -13.51 2.95
C ASP A 11 14.37 -13.03 1.90
N ASP A 12 15.17 -12.02 2.24
CA ASP A 12 16.18 -11.49 1.33
C ASP A 12 17.56 -11.46 1.98
N GLN A 13 18.60 -11.33 1.15
CA GLN A 13 20.00 -11.43 1.59
C GLN A 13 20.39 -10.39 2.65
N ASN A 14 19.62 -9.29 2.81
CA ASN A 14 19.86 -8.27 3.83
C ASN A 14 19.03 -8.45 5.11
N GLY A 15 18.27 -9.55 5.25
CA GLY A 15 17.56 -9.92 6.47
C GLY A 15 16.08 -10.27 6.24
N HIS A 16 15.47 -10.89 7.25
CA HIS A 16 14.03 -11.16 7.24
C HIS A 16 13.26 -9.85 7.39
N GLY A 17 12.41 -9.54 6.42
CA GLY A 17 11.53 -8.38 6.43
C GLY A 17 10.07 -8.78 6.38
N GLN A 18 9.20 -7.90 6.82
CA GLN A 18 7.77 -8.02 6.60
C GLN A 18 7.18 -6.70 6.13
N TRP A 19 6.22 -6.78 5.24
CA TRP A 19 5.41 -5.65 4.80
C TRP A 19 3.95 -5.94 5.03
N THR A 20 3.29 -5.02 5.73
CA THR A 20 1.86 -5.11 5.97
C THR A 20 1.14 -4.24 4.97
N VAL A 21 0.32 -4.88 4.14
CA VAL A 21 -0.58 -4.22 3.20
C VAL A 21 -1.91 -3.97 3.91
N VAL A 22 -2.35 -2.72 3.90
CA VAL A 22 -3.59 -2.27 4.50
C VAL A 22 -4.43 -1.50 3.47
N THR A 23 -5.75 -1.53 3.61
CA THR A 23 -6.62 -0.67 2.80
C THR A 23 -6.64 0.74 3.40
N ALA A 24 -6.22 1.73 2.61
CA ALA A 24 -6.27 3.13 3.01
C ALA A 24 -7.74 3.56 3.17
N ARG A 25 -8.07 4.08 4.35
CA ARG A 25 -9.44 4.55 4.66
C ARG A 25 -9.67 6.01 4.30
N HIS A 26 -8.60 6.80 4.22
CA HIS A 26 -8.67 8.24 4.04
C HIS A 26 -7.56 8.72 3.09
N GLY A 27 -7.72 9.93 2.54
CA GLY A 27 -6.74 10.55 1.65
C GLY A 27 -6.86 10.13 0.18
N PRO A 28 -5.88 10.52 -0.66
CA PRO A 28 -5.94 10.35 -2.11
C PRO A 28 -5.94 8.88 -2.57
N LEU A 29 -5.58 7.96 -1.68
CA LEU A 29 -5.55 6.52 -1.93
C LEU A 29 -6.72 5.78 -1.27
N GLN A 30 -7.77 6.50 -0.84
CA GLN A 30 -8.94 5.87 -0.21
C GLN A 30 -9.47 4.70 -1.04
N GLY A 31 -9.71 3.56 -0.37
CA GLY A 31 -10.17 2.33 -1.00
C GLY A 31 -9.09 1.53 -1.72
N ARG A 32 -7.87 2.05 -1.85
CA ARG A 32 -6.72 1.35 -2.42
C ARG A 32 -5.90 0.66 -1.33
N ARG A 33 -5.17 -0.38 -1.71
CA ARG A 33 -4.26 -1.11 -0.83
C ARG A 33 -2.88 -0.46 -0.86
N ILE A 34 -2.32 -0.22 0.32
CA ILE A 34 -1.04 0.46 0.52
C ILE A 34 -0.17 -0.33 1.49
N VAL A 35 1.14 -0.21 1.38
CA VAL A 35 2.06 -0.80 2.36
C VAL A 35 2.24 0.18 3.51
N SER A 36 1.92 -0.26 4.73
CA SER A 36 2.12 0.54 5.94
C SER A 36 3.60 0.92 6.07
N GLY A 37 3.88 2.22 6.25
CA GLY A 37 5.24 2.76 6.30
C GLY A 37 5.85 3.13 4.93
N ARG A 38 5.17 2.86 3.81
CA ARG A 38 5.61 3.25 2.45
C ARG A 38 4.53 4.01 1.68
N GLU A 39 3.75 4.80 2.40
CA GLU A 39 2.57 5.49 1.88
C GLU A 39 2.91 6.46 0.72
N ALA A 40 4.01 7.19 0.86
CA ALA A 40 4.51 8.11 -0.17
C ALA A 40 4.90 7.39 -1.48
N GLU A 41 5.57 6.23 -1.36
CA GLU A 41 5.95 5.41 -2.52
C GLU A 41 4.71 4.82 -3.21
N CYS A 42 3.73 4.34 -2.43
CA CYS A 42 2.46 3.89 -2.97
C CYS A 42 1.70 5.02 -3.67
N GLN A 43 1.71 6.23 -3.11
CA GLN A 43 1.07 7.39 -3.73
C GLN A 43 1.74 7.75 -5.05
N ALA A 44 3.07 7.76 -5.11
CA ALA A 44 3.82 7.97 -6.34
C ALA A 44 3.49 6.88 -7.39
N TYR A 45 3.47 5.61 -6.99
CA TYR A 45 3.09 4.50 -7.87
C TYR A 45 1.69 4.66 -8.45
N TYR A 46 0.68 4.94 -7.61
CA TYR A 46 -0.70 5.10 -8.05
C TYR A 46 -0.94 6.35 -8.89
N THR A 47 -0.18 7.42 -8.64
CA THR A 47 -0.21 8.66 -9.44
C THR A 47 0.42 8.42 -10.80
N ASN A 48 1.53 7.69 -10.85
CA ASN A 48 2.30 7.44 -12.07
C ASN A 48 1.68 6.34 -12.95
N CYS A 49 0.97 5.37 -12.37
CA CYS A 49 0.21 4.37 -13.11
C CYS A 49 -1.11 4.89 -13.71
N GLY A 50 -1.39 6.20 -13.64
CA GLY A 50 -2.39 6.84 -14.49
C GLY A 50 -3.86 6.65 -14.09
N CYS A 51 -4.18 6.03 -12.96
CA CYS A 51 -5.56 6.03 -12.46
C CYS A 51 -5.81 7.33 -11.69
N LYS A 52 -5.97 8.43 -12.44
CA LYS A 52 -6.51 9.68 -11.92
C LYS A 52 -7.88 9.39 -11.29
N SER A 53 -8.07 9.84 -10.06
CA SER A 53 -9.37 9.89 -9.40
C SER A 53 -10.34 10.63 -10.33
N TYR A 54 -11.39 9.96 -10.79
CA TYR A 54 -12.52 10.66 -11.42
C TYR A 54 -13.22 11.46 -10.33
N GLU A 55 -13.34 12.77 -10.53
CA GLU A 55 -14.21 13.68 -9.77
C GLU A 55 -15.69 13.29 -9.95
#